data_AF-A0A7C1E1M0-F1
#
_entry.id   AF-A0A7C1E1M0-F1
#
_cell.length_a   1.000
_cell.length_b   1.000
_cell.length_c   1.000
_cell.angle_alpha   90.00
_cell.angle_beta   90.00
_cell.angle_gamma   90.00
#
_symmetry.space_group_name_H-M   'P 1'
#
loop_
_entity.id
_entity.type
_entity.pdbx_description
1 polymer ?
#
loop_
_entity_poly.entity_id
_entity_poly.type
_entity_poly.pdbx_seq_one_letter_code
_entity_poly.pdbx_strand_id
1 'polypeptide(L)'
;MSPDLEFTSPEAISDLVRKIRGRNGDRVALQFPEGLKRKAASVARALAAAGIGVVISGDPCYGACDLDLDLLGETDLLVHFGHAPVDEREGVLYVHAPYDFDVSVLDAALPLLEGTEIGLVTTVQHAHLVDAAASYLQTLGISCAVAQGSARTPLPGQILGCSFEAARATGAREILFVGTGVFHALGVQLATGARVVALDPYRGSAEAVDASRLLRKRHVLIEKAREAESIGILLSKKSGQKRGALATRLAALSDAAFIVALQEITPDTLLNLGFDCYVNTACPRLAYDDQVRFPAPVLSPPEFEISCGVRSWEDYTIDEIV
;
A
#
# COMPACT_ATOMS: atom_id res chain seq x y z
N MET A 1 -3.75 -8.89 23.05
CA MET A 1 -4.95 -9.66 22.66
C MET A 1 -4.82 -9.96 21.18
N SER A 2 -4.83 -11.23 20.78
CA SER A 2 -4.94 -11.56 19.36
C SER A 2 -6.40 -11.28 18.99
N PRO A 3 -6.72 -10.29 18.14
CA PRO A 3 -8.05 -10.23 17.58
C PRO A 3 -8.18 -11.50 16.76
N ASP A 4 -9.03 -12.43 17.20
CA ASP A 4 -9.47 -13.50 16.34
C ASP A 4 -10.23 -12.82 15.22
N LEU A 5 -9.48 -12.58 14.14
CA LEU A 5 -9.94 -11.93 12.93
C LEU A 5 -11.32 -12.48 12.57
N GLU A 6 -12.31 -11.58 12.54
CA GLU A 6 -13.71 -11.92 12.35
C GLU A 6 -13.92 -12.84 11.14
N PHE A 7 -13.08 -12.73 10.10
CA PHE A 7 -13.21 -13.53 8.89
C PHE A 7 -13.01 -15.05 9.07
N THR A 8 -12.57 -15.51 10.25
CA THR A 8 -12.44 -16.94 10.57
C THR A 8 -13.53 -17.50 11.48
N SER A 9 -14.48 -16.67 11.91
CA SER A 9 -15.62 -17.11 12.71
C SER A 9 -16.57 -18.03 11.91
N PRO A 10 -17.35 -18.91 12.56
CA PRO A 10 -18.36 -19.71 11.88
C PRO A 10 -19.32 -18.87 11.02
N GLU A 11 -19.72 -17.69 11.50
CA GLU A 11 -20.59 -16.75 10.80
C GLU A 11 -19.93 -16.20 9.54
N ALA A 12 -18.66 -15.78 9.65
CA ALA A 12 -17.91 -15.25 8.51
C ALA A 12 -17.60 -16.32 7.47
N ILE A 13 -17.29 -17.55 7.89
CA ILE A 13 -17.13 -18.68 6.97
C ILE A 13 -18.45 -18.98 6.27
N SER A 14 -19.57 -18.98 6.98
CA SER A 14 -20.91 -19.19 6.39
C SER A 14 -21.25 -18.10 5.36
N ASP A 15 -20.94 -16.84 5.67
CA ASP A 15 -21.09 -15.73 4.74
C ASP A 15 -20.19 -15.86 3.51
N LEU A 16 -18.92 -16.28 3.71
CA LEU A 16 -17.98 -16.53 2.63
C LEU A 16 -18.47 -17.66 1.70
N VAL A 17 -18.95 -18.78 2.25
CA VAL A 17 -19.56 -19.88 1.47
C VAL A 17 -20.74 -19.37 0.65
N ARG A 18 -21.61 -18.54 1.23
CA ARG A 18 -22.75 -17.94 0.52
C ARG A 18 -22.29 -17.07 -0.64
N LYS A 19 -21.28 -16.21 -0.43
CA LYS A 19 -20.72 -15.33 -1.46
C LYS A 19 -20.06 -16.11 -2.59
N ILE A 20 -19.31 -17.17 -2.27
CA ILE A 20 -18.67 -18.06 -3.25
C ILE A 20 -19.74 -18.75 -4.13
N ARG A 21 -20.73 -19.39 -3.50
CA ARG A 21 -21.80 -20.09 -4.24
C ARG A 21 -22.69 -19.15 -5.04
N GLY A 22 -22.96 -17.94 -4.52
CA GLY A 22 -23.68 -16.90 -5.25
C GLY A 22 -22.98 -16.42 -6.52
N ARG A 23 -21.68 -16.72 -6.66
CA ARG A 23 -20.88 -16.47 -7.86
C ARG A 23 -20.52 -17.76 -8.62
N ASN A 24 -21.24 -18.86 -8.36
CA ASN A 24 -21.02 -20.17 -8.97
C ASN A 24 -19.60 -20.72 -8.79
N GLY A 25 -18.94 -20.43 -7.66
CA GLY A 25 -17.61 -20.98 -7.37
C GLY A 25 -17.69 -22.34 -6.68
N ASP A 26 -17.23 -23.39 -7.35
CA ASP A 26 -17.11 -24.74 -6.79
C ASP A 26 -15.66 -25.11 -6.49
N ARG A 27 -14.69 -24.48 -7.17
CA ARG A 27 -13.25 -24.55 -6.91
C ARG A 27 -12.68 -23.14 -6.82
N VAL A 28 -12.11 -22.78 -5.66
CA VAL A 28 -11.61 -21.42 -5.40
C VAL A 28 -10.13 -21.40 -5.05
N ALA A 29 -9.46 -20.34 -5.47
CA ALA A 29 -8.14 -19.97 -5.01
C ALA A 29 -8.23 -19.10 -3.74
N LEU A 30 -7.36 -19.33 -2.75
CA LEU A 30 -7.25 -18.47 -1.57
C LEU A 30 -5.90 -17.76 -1.58
N GLN A 31 -5.92 -16.43 -1.48
CA GLN A 31 -4.71 -15.61 -1.41
C GLN A 31 -4.71 -14.72 -0.18
N PHE A 32 -3.64 -14.80 0.60
CA PHE A 32 -3.49 -14.10 1.87
C PHE A 32 -2.20 -13.27 1.89
N PRO A 33 -2.21 -12.05 2.47
CA PRO A 33 -0.98 -11.38 2.85
C PRO A 33 -0.23 -12.15 3.94
N GLU A 34 1.06 -11.88 4.08
CA GLU A 34 1.95 -12.56 5.04
C GLU A 34 1.39 -12.64 6.47
N GLY A 35 0.81 -11.54 6.96
CA GLY A 35 0.21 -11.47 8.30
C GLY A 35 -0.98 -12.43 8.51
N LEU A 36 -1.63 -12.87 7.42
CA LEU A 36 -2.83 -13.71 7.45
C LEU A 36 -2.58 -15.14 6.93
N LYS A 37 -1.44 -15.44 6.28
CA LYS A 37 -1.14 -16.75 5.68
C LYS A 37 -1.27 -17.92 6.67
N ARG A 38 -0.97 -17.72 7.96
CA ARG A 38 -1.13 -18.78 8.99
C ARG A 38 -2.59 -19.23 9.18
N LYS A 39 -3.57 -18.45 8.74
CA LYS A 39 -5.00 -18.80 8.77
C LYS A 39 -5.46 -19.56 7.51
N ALA A 40 -4.62 -19.69 6.49
CA ALA A 40 -5.00 -20.30 5.22
C ALA A 40 -5.51 -21.75 5.38
N ALA A 41 -4.79 -22.57 6.16
CA ALA A 41 -5.18 -23.97 6.39
C ALA A 41 -6.53 -24.11 7.11
N SER A 42 -6.83 -23.24 8.08
CA SER A 42 -8.11 -23.28 8.80
C SER A 42 -9.29 -22.88 7.90
N VAL A 43 -9.12 -21.82 7.08
CA VAL A 43 -10.14 -21.37 6.14
C VAL A 43 -10.36 -22.44 5.05
N ALA A 44 -9.28 -22.98 4.48
CA ALA A 44 -9.34 -24.03 3.47
C ALA A 44 -10.10 -25.27 3.97
N ARG A 45 -9.82 -25.72 5.20
CA ARG A 45 -10.54 -26.84 5.82
C ARG A 45 -12.04 -26.54 5.98
N ALA A 46 -12.38 -25.32 6.38
CA ALA A 46 -13.78 -24.95 6.60
C ALA A 46 -14.58 -24.87 5.28
N LEU A 47 -13.97 -24.33 4.21
CA LEU A 47 -14.56 -24.32 2.87
C LEU A 47 -14.66 -25.73 2.27
N ALA A 48 -13.64 -26.56 2.44
CA ALA A 48 -13.66 -27.95 2.01
C ALA A 48 -14.76 -28.77 2.71
N ALA A 49 -14.99 -28.53 4.00
CA ALA A 49 -16.11 -29.13 4.74
C ALA A 49 -17.49 -28.68 4.21
N ALA A 50 -17.56 -27.52 3.55
CA ALA A 50 -18.76 -27.04 2.85
C ALA A 50 -18.85 -27.53 1.39
N GLY A 51 -17.97 -28.45 0.96
CA GLY A 51 -17.96 -29.03 -0.38
C GLY A 51 -17.32 -28.16 -1.46
N ILE A 52 -16.56 -27.13 -1.08
CA ILE A 52 -15.86 -26.24 -2.02
C ILE A 52 -14.42 -26.75 -2.19
N GLY A 53 -13.99 -26.97 -3.43
CA GLY A 53 -12.60 -27.27 -3.76
C GLY A 53 -11.70 -26.06 -3.51
N VAL A 54 -10.54 -26.26 -2.89
CA VAL A 54 -9.66 -25.16 -2.49
C VAL A 54 -8.24 -25.37 -3.03
N VAL A 55 -7.67 -24.32 -3.60
CA VAL A 55 -6.23 -24.19 -3.86
C VAL A 55 -5.71 -22.97 -3.10
N ILE A 56 -4.57 -23.10 -2.43
CA ILE A 56 -3.99 -21.99 -1.65
C ILE A 56 -2.82 -21.41 -2.45
N SER A 57 -2.84 -20.11 -2.69
CA SER A 57 -1.70 -19.37 -3.24
C SER A 57 -0.55 -19.35 -2.22
N GLY A 58 0.55 -20.01 -2.58
CA GLY A 58 1.75 -20.11 -1.74
C GLY A 58 2.62 -18.85 -1.78
N ASP A 59 2.59 -18.11 -2.89
CA ASP A 59 3.47 -16.98 -3.17
C ASP A 59 3.21 -15.76 -2.29
N PRO A 60 4.22 -14.89 -2.08
CA PRO A 60 4.02 -13.63 -1.38
C PRO A 60 2.85 -12.82 -1.94
N CYS A 61 2.15 -12.12 -1.05
CA CYS A 61 1.07 -11.20 -1.43
C CYS A 61 1.21 -9.91 -0.62
N TYR A 62 1.49 -8.81 -1.30
CA TYR A 62 1.75 -7.50 -0.68
C TYR A 62 0.53 -6.56 -0.68
N GLY A 63 -0.52 -6.91 -1.42
CA GLY A 63 -1.67 -6.03 -1.65
C GLY A 63 -2.59 -6.56 -2.74
N ALA A 64 -3.72 -5.88 -2.95
CA ALA A 64 -4.58 -6.12 -4.10
C ALA A 64 -3.91 -5.80 -5.46
N CYS A 65 -2.73 -5.15 -5.46
CA CYS A 65 -1.90 -4.96 -6.65
C CYS A 65 -1.09 -6.21 -7.06
N ASP A 66 -1.23 -7.31 -6.34
CA ASP A 66 -0.46 -8.54 -6.48
C ASP A 66 -1.39 -9.76 -6.49
N LEU A 67 -2.39 -9.74 -7.37
CA LEU A 67 -3.33 -10.84 -7.51
C LEU A 67 -2.66 -12.04 -8.18
N ASP A 68 -2.93 -13.24 -7.67
CA ASP A 68 -2.52 -14.50 -8.27
C ASP A 68 -3.44 -14.85 -9.44
N LEU A 69 -3.18 -14.19 -10.58
CA LEU A 69 -4.01 -14.30 -11.78
C LEU A 69 -3.82 -15.64 -12.51
N ASP A 70 -2.66 -16.27 -12.37
CA ASP A 70 -2.41 -17.60 -12.93
C ASP A 70 -3.29 -18.62 -12.21
N LEU A 71 -3.33 -18.58 -10.87
CA LEU A 71 -4.18 -19.47 -10.09
C LEU A 71 -5.68 -19.15 -10.25
N LEU A 72 -6.05 -17.87 -10.44
CA LEU A 72 -7.41 -17.51 -10.85
C LEU A 72 -7.77 -18.16 -12.19
N GLY A 73 -6.85 -18.28 -13.14
CA GLY A 73 -7.08 -18.96 -14.42
C GLY A 73 -7.35 -20.47 -14.30
N GLU A 74 -7.03 -21.08 -13.16
CA GLU A 74 -7.23 -22.51 -12.87
C GLU A 74 -8.43 -22.78 -11.94
N THR A 75 -9.11 -21.73 -11.47
CA THR A 75 -10.19 -21.80 -10.49
C THR A 75 -11.37 -20.91 -10.91
N ASP A 76 -12.52 -21.09 -10.27
CA ASP A 76 -13.71 -20.30 -10.60
C ASP A 76 -13.62 -18.88 -10.01
N LEU A 77 -12.97 -18.76 -8.85
CA LEU A 77 -12.83 -17.51 -8.10
C LEU A 77 -11.49 -17.45 -7.36
N LEU A 78 -10.97 -16.24 -7.23
CA LEU A 78 -9.89 -15.89 -6.30
C LEU A 78 -10.48 -15.16 -5.09
N VAL A 79 -10.41 -15.78 -3.92
CA VAL A 79 -10.74 -15.15 -2.64
C VAL A 79 -9.49 -14.46 -2.09
N HIS A 80 -9.47 -13.14 -2.18
CA HIS A 80 -8.33 -12.30 -1.78
C HIS A 80 -8.59 -11.64 -0.43
N PHE A 81 -7.74 -11.92 0.56
CA PHE A 81 -7.94 -11.46 1.94
C PHE A 81 -7.13 -10.20 2.27
N GLY A 82 -7.68 -9.35 3.15
CA GLY A 82 -6.96 -8.28 3.84
C GLY A 82 -6.87 -6.94 3.10
N HIS A 83 -7.23 -6.87 1.82
CA HIS A 83 -7.15 -5.65 1.03
C HIS A 83 -8.46 -5.32 0.33
N ALA A 84 -8.67 -4.04 0.07
CA ALA A 84 -9.69 -3.53 -0.83
C ALA A 84 -9.17 -3.55 -2.29
N PRO A 85 -10.04 -3.64 -3.31
CA PRO A 85 -9.61 -3.63 -4.71
C PRO A 85 -8.85 -2.35 -5.06
N VAL A 86 -7.76 -2.49 -5.82
CA VAL A 86 -7.05 -1.37 -6.47
C VAL A 86 -7.44 -1.22 -7.94
N ASP A 87 -8.05 -2.26 -8.51
CA ASP A 87 -8.69 -2.36 -9.80
C ASP A 87 -9.84 -3.37 -9.68
N GLU A 88 -10.98 -3.10 -10.34
CA GLU A 88 -12.08 -4.06 -10.37
C GLU A 88 -11.71 -5.23 -11.29
N ARG A 89 -11.78 -6.44 -10.74
CA ARG A 89 -11.40 -7.67 -11.45
C ARG A 89 -12.50 -8.71 -11.33
N GLU A 90 -13.00 -9.13 -12.48
CA GLU A 90 -13.92 -10.27 -12.56
C GLU A 90 -13.25 -11.53 -12.00
N GLY A 91 -14.04 -12.38 -11.32
CA GLY A 91 -13.53 -13.59 -10.68
C GLY A 91 -12.83 -13.36 -9.34
N VAL A 92 -12.69 -12.11 -8.86
CA VAL A 92 -12.06 -11.83 -7.56
C VAL A 92 -13.10 -11.47 -6.50
N LEU A 93 -13.05 -12.16 -5.36
CA LEU A 93 -13.83 -11.91 -4.17
C LEU A 93 -12.92 -11.35 -3.07
N TYR A 94 -13.07 -10.07 -2.74
CA TYR A 94 -12.31 -9.43 -1.68
C TYR A 94 -12.95 -9.69 -0.31
N VAL A 95 -12.12 -10.12 0.64
CA VAL A 95 -12.50 -10.31 2.05
C VAL A 95 -11.66 -9.37 2.89
N HIS A 96 -12.28 -8.32 3.41
CA HIS A 96 -11.58 -7.36 4.27
C HIS A 96 -11.25 -8.01 5.63
N ALA A 97 -10.16 -7.52 6.23
CA ALA A 97 -9.74 -7.90 7.58
C ALA A 97 -9.70 -6.62 8.44
N PRO A 98 -10.86 -6.08 8.83
CA PRO A 98 -10.92 -4.88 9.67
C PRO A 98 -10.29 -5.16 11.04
N TYR A 99 -9.76 -4.09 11.64
CA TYR A 99 -9.27 -4.11 13.01
C TYR A 99 -9.85 -2.94 13.79
N ASP A 100 -10.46 -3.26 14.91
CA ASP A 100 -11.05 -2.27 15.80
C ASP A 100 -10.04 -1.64 16.74
N PHE A 101 -10.35 -0.41 17.12
CA PHE A 101 -9.73 0.30 18.24
C PHE A 101 -10.80 1.21 18.88
N ASP A 102 -10.58 1.58 20.14
CA ASP A 102 -11.41 2.58 20.79
C ASP A 102 -11.05 3.97 20.27
N VAL A 103 -12.01 4.68 19.68
CA VAL A 103 -11.83 6.04 19.15
C VAL A 103 -11.35 7.05 20.19
N SER A 104 -11.51 6.77 21.50
CA SER A 104 -10.93 7.60 22.56
C SER A 104 -9.40 7.71 22.49
N VAL A 105 -8.73 6.78 21.82
CA VAL A 105 -7.28 6.86 21.58
C VAL A 105 -6.87 8.11 20.80
N LEU A 106 -7.79 8.71 20.04
CA LEU A 106 -7.56 9.93 19.26
C LEU A 106 -7.19 11.14 20.13
N ASP A 107 -7.51 11.11 21.43
CA ASP A 107 -7.07 12.11 22.41
C ASP A 107 -5.55 12.32 22.40
N ALA A 108 -4.78 11.25 22.11
CA ALA A 108 -3.33 11.31 22.03
C ALA A 108 -2.81 12.25 20.93
N ALA A 109 -3.60 12.51 19.88
CA ALA A 109 -3.22 13.42 18.81
C ALA A 109 -3.50 14.90 19.15
N LEU A 110 -4.46 15.20 20.03
CA LEU A 110 -4.91 16.57 20.30
C LEU A 110 -3.79 17.54 20.69
N PRO A 111 -2.82 17.17 21.55
CA PRO A 111 -1.72 18.08 21.91
C PRO A 111 -0.79 18.43 20.74
N LEU A 112 -0.87 17.66 19.66
CA LEU A 112 -0.04 17.84 18.46
C LEU A 112 -0.80 18.51 17.31
N LEU A 113 -2.12 18.71 17.41
CA LEU A 113 -2.89 19.41 16.38
C LEU A 113 -2.74 20.93 16.60
N GLU A 114 -2.52 21.67 15.51
CA GLU A 114 -2.40 23.13 15.53
C GLU A 114 -3.69 23.84 15.11
N GLY A 115 -4.58 23.15 14.39
CA GLY A 115 -5.87 23.64 13.95
C GLY A 115 -7.05 22.79 14.41
N THR A 116 -8.26 23.33 14.21
CA THR A 116 -9.54 22.65 14.47
C THR A 116 -10.21 22.11 13.21
N GLU A 117 -9.59 22.30 12.04
CA GLU A 117 -10.04 21.79 10.75
C GLU A 117 -8.91 20.97 10.14
N ILE A 118 -9.10 19.65 10.08
CA ILE A 118 -8.05 18.71 9.65
C ILE A 118 -8.55 17.77 8.56
N GLY A 119 -7.64 17.23 7.76
CA GLY A 119 -7.92 16.04 6.96
C GLY A 119 -7.82 14.78 7.81
N LEU A 120 -8.64 13.76 7.56
CA LEU A 120 -8.55 12.47 8.23
C LEU A 120 -8.34 11.36 7.19
N VAL A 121 -7.24 10.61 7.35
CA VAL A 121 -6.88 9.50 6.46
C VAL A 121 -6.40 8.28 7.25
N THR A 122 -6.53 7.11 6.63
CA THR A 122 -6.14 5.84 7.25
C THR A 122 -5.84 4.77 6.20
N THR A 123 -5.55 3.54 6.63
CA THR A 123 -5.39 2.37 5.76
C THR A 123 -6.64 1.49 5.80
N VAL A 124 -6.75 0.53 4.87
CA VAL A 124 -7.91 -0.35 4.70
C VAL A 124 -8.39 -1.02 6.00
N GLN A 125 -7.47 -1.35 6.92
CA GLN A 125 -7.79 -2.07 8.16
C GLN A 125 -8.64 -1.25 9.14
N HIS A 126 -8.66 0.08 8.99
CA HIS A 126 -9.34 1.01 9.90
C HIS A 126 -10.36 1.88 9.18
N ALA A 127 -10.51 1.71 7.86
CA ALA A 127 -11.39 2.54 7.04
C ALA A 127 -12.86 2.50 7.51
N HIS A 128 -13.29 1.38 8.12
CA HIS A 128 -14.63 1.24 8.71
C HIS A 128 -14.87 2.11 9.94
N LEU A 129 -13.81 2.64 10.57
CA LEU A 129 -13.88 3.52 11.75
C LEU A 129 -13.74 5.00 11.41
N VAL A 130 -13.57 5.38 10.14
CA VAL A 130 -13.35 6.79 9.74
C VAL A 130 -14.51 7.69 10.16
N ASP A 131 -15.76 7.27 9.94
CA ASP A 131 -16.93 8.05 10.33
C ASP A 131 -17.07 8.18 11.85
N ALA A 132 -16.76 7.11 12.59
CA ALA A 132 -16.77 7.10 14.05
C ALA A 132 -15.67 8.00 14.62
N ALA A 133 -14.46 7.94 14.06
CA ALA A 133 -13.33 8.79 14.41
C ALA A 133 -13.61 10.26 14.15
N ALA A 134 -14.15 10.60 12.97
CA ALA A 134 -14.54 11.96 12.62
C ALA A 134 -15.63 12.50 13.56
N SER A 135 -16.64 11.68 13.87
CA SER A 135 -17.71 12.06 14.80
C SER A 135 -17.19 12.30 16.21
N TYR A 136 -16.27 11.44 16.68
CA TYR A 136 -15.64 11.59 17.99
C TYR A 136 -14.83 12.89 18.07
N LEU A 137 -13.94 13.15 17.10
CA LEU A 137 -13.17 14.39 17.00
C LEU A 137 -14.07 15.64 16.93
N GLN A 138 -15.22 15.53 16.25
CA GLN A 138 -16.20 16.62 16.20
C GLN A 138 -16.77 16.96 17.59
N THR A 139 -16.98 15.97 18.48
CA THR A 139 -17.39 16.23 19.87
C THR A 139 -16.34 16.97 20.70
N LEU A 140 -15.08 16.89 20.27
CA LEU A 140 -13.93 17.56 20.88
C LEU A 140 -13.63 18.92 20.22
N GLY A 141 -14.48 19.35 19.28
CA GLY A 141 -14.33 20.62 18.56
C GLY A 141 -13.41 20.57 17.34
N ILE A 142 -13.03 19.38 16.87
CA ILE A 142 -12.19 19.19 15.67
C ILE A 142 -13.05 18.72 14.49
N SER A 143 -13.15 19.53 13.45
CA SER A 143 -13.82 19.18 12.19
C SER A 143 -12.88 18.41 11.27
N CYS A 144 -13.36 17.31 10.68
CA CYS A 144 -12.58 16.43 9.83
C CYS A 144 -13.09 16.44 8.39
N ALA A 145 -12.23 16.80 7.44
CA ALA A 145 -12.42 16.57 6.01
C ALA A 145 -11.99 15.13 5.66
N VAL A 146 -12.93 14.34 5.14
CA VAL A 146 -12.70 12.96 4.69
C VAL A 146 -13.05 12.87 3.21
N ALA A 147 -12.05 12.53 2.39
CA ALA A 147 -12.28 12.27 0.98
C ALA A 147 -13.05 10.97 0.77
N GLN A 148 -13.93 10.96 -0.23
CA GLN A 148 -14.62 9.75 -0.68
C GLN A 148 -13.64 8.82 -1.41
N GLY A 149 -14.04 7.55 -1.56
CA GLY A 149 -13.24 6.55 -2.27
C GLY A 149 -12.97 6.94 -3.73
N SER A 150 -11.81 6.53 -4.22
CA SER A 150 -11.39 6.64 -5.63
C SER A 150 -11.11 5.26 -6.22
N ALA A 151 -10.74 5.19 -7.51
CA ALA A 151 -10.56 3.93 -8.23
C ALA A 151 -9.57 2.97 -7.54
N ARG A 152 -8.45 3.51 -7.02
CA ARG A 152 -7.39 2.70 -6.39
C ARG A 152 -7.56 2.56 -4.87
N THR A 153 -8.35 3.46 -4.26
CA THR A 153 -8.63 3.51 -2.82
C THR A 153 -10.14 3.68 -2.63
N PRO A 154 -10.93 2.60 -2.74
CA PRO A 154 -12.39 2.70 -2.85
C PRO A 154 -13.10 3.04 -1.54
N LEU A 155 -12.39 3.07 -0.41
CA LEU A 155 -12.99 3.37 0.90
C LEU A 155 -12.72 4.83 1.30
N PRO A 156 -13.67 5.50 1.98
CA PRO A 156 -13.47 6.86 2.48
C PRO A 156 -12.23 7.00 3.36
N GLY A 157 -11.47 8.07 3.16
CA GLY A 157 -10.23 8.35 3.90
C GLY A 157 -9.10 7.34 3.66
N GLN A 158 -9.29 6.32 2.82
CA GLN A 158 -8.26 5.30 2.59
C GLN A 158 -7.12 5.86 1.74
N ILE A 159 -5.90 5.65 2.21
CA ILE A 159 -4.67 5.83 1.44
C ILE A 159 -3.93 4.50 1.30
N LEU A 160 -3.00 4.45 0.35
CA LEU A 160 -2.06 3.36 0.15
C LEU A 160 -0.64 3.91 0.10
N GLY A 161 0.36 3.05 0.26
CA GLY A 161 1.75 3.44 0.04
C GLY A 161 2.10 3.82 -1.41
N CYS A 162 1.13 3.78 -2.33
CA CYS A 162 1.26 4.17 -3.73
C CYS A 162 0.16 5.12 -4.20
N SER A 163 -0.75 5.56 -3.31
CA SER A 163 -1.80 6.53 -3.65
C SER A 163 -2.16 7.34 -2.42
N PHE A 164 -1.98 8.65 -2.52
CA PHE A 164 -2.30 9.66 -1.52
C PHE A 164 -3.41 10.60 -2.00
N GLU A 165 -4.20 10.15 -2.98
CA GLU A 165 -5.31 10.93 -3.57
C GLU A 165 -6.32 11.38 -2.51
N ALA A 166 -6.74 10.47 -1.61
CA ALA A 166 -7.66 10.80 -0.53
C ALA A 166 -7.12 11.92 0.37
N ALA A 167 -5.81 11.94 0.64
CA ALA A 167 -5.19 13.00 1.44
C ALA A 167 -5.21 14.34 0.70
N ARG A 168 -4.83 14.38 -0.59
CA ARG A 168 -4.92 15.60 -1.40
C ARG A 168 -6.33 16.14 -1.52
N ALA A 169 -7.30 15.24 -1.70
CA ALA A 169 -8.71 15.61 -1.87
C ALA A 169 -9.33 16.22 -0.61
N THR A 170 -8.72 16.06 0.57
CA THR A 170 -9.17 16.79 1.77
C THR A 170 -8.98 18.31 1.64
N GLY A 171 -7.99 18.76 0.85
CA GLY A 171 -7.59 20.17 0.77
C GLY A 171 -7.09 20.77 2.09
N ALA A 172 -6.88 19.94 3.12
CA ALA A 172 -6.55 20.39 4.46
C ALA A 172 -5.06 20.75 4.58
N ARG A 173 -4.76 21.76 5.40
CA ARG A 173 -3.38 22.17 5.71
C ARG A 173 -2.73 21.34 6.82
N GLU A 174 -3.56 20.66 7.60
CA GLU A 174 -3.16 19.73 8.64
C GLU A 174 -3.95 18.43 8.47
N ILE A 175 -3.29 17.28 8.56
CA ILE A 175 -3.89 15.97 8.33
C ILE A 175 -3.52 15.03 9.48
N LEU A 176 -4.52 14.35 10.04
CA LEU A 176 -4.35 13.23 10.95
C LEU A 176 -4.36 11.92 10.15
N PHE A 177 -3.25 11.21 10.20
CA PHE A 177 -3.17 9.82 9.76
C PHE A 177 -3.36 8.90 10.95
N VAL A 178 -4.34 8.00 10.88
CA VAL A 178 -4.55 6.94 11.89
C VAL A 178 -4.08 5.60 11.33
N GLY A 179 -3.09 4.98 11.95
CA GLY A 179 -2.58 3.68 11.51
C GLY A 179 -1.21 3.36 12.09
N THR A 180 -0.72 2.17 11.78
CA THR A 180 0.59 1.73 12.27
C THR A 180 1.72 2.14 11.31
N GLY A 181 2.87 2.46 11.90
CA GLY A 181 4.06 2.89 11.18
C GLY A 181 3.95 4.30 10.57
N VAL A 182 5.10 4.82 10.15
CA VAL A 182 5.22 6.24 9.74
C VAL A 182 5.28 6.44 8.22
N PHE A 183 5.43 5.36 7.43
CA PHE A 183 5.61 5.45 5.97
C PHE A 183 4.46 6.17 5.26
N HIS A 184 3.22 5.77 5.53
CA HIS A 184 2.05 6.39 4.91
C HIS A 184 1.96 7.88 5.25
N ALA A 185 2.23 8.23 6.51
CA ALA A 185 2.17 9.61 6.98
C ALA A 185 3.28 10.49 6.35
N LEU A 186 4.49 9.95 6.16
CA LEU A 186 5.55 10.60 5.39
C LEU A 186 5.13 10.83 3.93
N GLY A 187 4.50 9.83 3.32
CA GLY A 187 3.99 9.95 1.96
C GLY A 187 2.89 11.00 1.83
N VAL A 188 1.97 11.08 2.80
CA VAL A 188 0.96 12.15 2.87
C VAL A 188 1.63 13.53 2.94
N GLN A 189 2.62 13.71 3.81
CA GLN A 189 3.32 14.99 3.93
C GLN A 189 3.99 15.39 2.63
N LEU A 190 4.69 14.47 1.96
CA LEU A 190 5.35 14.72 0.68
C LEU A 190 4.35 14.97 -0.47
N ALA A 191 3.21 14.29 -0.46
CA ALA A 191 2.21 14.36 -1.53
C ALA A 191 1.29 15.60 -1.44
N THR A 192 1.15 16.18 -0.24
CA THR A 192 0.21 17.27 0.03
C THR A 192 0.90 18.58 0.44
N GLY A 193 2.12 18.50 0.97
CA GLY A 193 2.78 19.62 1.66
C GLY A 193 2.12 20.01 2.99
N ALA A 194 1.09 19.28 3.43
CA ALA A 194 0.39 19.55 4.68
C ALA A 194 1.23 19.15 5.90
N ARG A 195 0.92 19.75 7.04
CA ARG A 195 1.36 19.24 8.33
C ARG A 195 0.67 17.90 8.61
N VAL A 196 1.41 16.89 9.07
CA VAL A 196 0.84 15.56 9.32
C VAL A 196 1.13 15.12 10.74
N VAL A 197 0.10 14.69 11.45
CA VAL A 197 0.20 13.95 12.72
C VAL A 197 -0.12 12.49 12.42
N ALA A 198 0.77 11.59 12.81
CA ALA A 198 0.56 10.15 12.74
C ALA A 198 0.16 9.63 14.12
N LEU A 199 -0.94 8.89 14.21
CA LEU A 199 -1.41 8.24 15.44
C LEU A 199 -1.44 6.73 15.26
N ASP A 200 -0.75 6.02 16.16
CA ASP A 200 -0.84 4.57 16.27
C ASP A 200 -1.97 4.19 17.25
N PRO A 201 -3.11 3.67 16.76
CA PRO A 201 -4.28 3.42 17.59
C PRO A 201 -4.11 2.28 18.59
N TYR A 202 -3.03 1.48 18.47
CA TYR A 202 -2.76 0.37 19.39
C TYR A 202 -1.74 0.73 20.46
N ARG A 203 -0.81 1.64 20.13
CA ARG A 203 0.17 2.15 21.09
C ARG A 203 -0.34 3.36 21.86
N GLY A 204 -1.39 4.03 21.36
CA GLY A 204 -1.92 5.26 21.94
C GLY A 204 -0.91 6.40 21.90
N SER A 205 -0.03 6.39 20.91
CA SER A 205 1.01 7.40 20.72
C SER A 205 0.82 8.11 19.40
N ALA A 206 0.94 9.43 19.41
CA ALA A 206 0.95 10.25 18.22
C ALA A 206 2.29 10.99 18.07
N GLU A 207 2.68 11.28 16.84
CA GLU A 207 3.87 12.07 16.51
C GLU A 207 3.63 12.99 15.32
N ALA A 208 4.25 14.17 15.35
CA ALA A 208 4.32 15.04 14.17
C ALA A 208 5.36 14.49 13.19
N VAL A 209 4.98 14.40 11.92
CA VAL A 209 5.79 13.76 10.89
C VAL A 209 6.81 14.75 10.30
N ASP A 210 8.05 14.28 10.11
CA ASP A 210 9.12 15.04 9.44
C ASP A 210 9.78 14.22 8.32
N ALA A 211 9.40 14.53 7.08
CA ALA A 211 9.96 13.94 5.87
C ALA A 211 11.34 14.49 5.49
N SER A 212 11.86 15.53 6.15
CA SER A 212 13.17 16.11 5.85
C SER A 212 14.29 15.07 5.98
N ARG A 213 14.18 14.16 6.95
CA ARG A 213 15.14 13.07 7.13
C ARG A 213 15.11 12.08 5.98
N LEU A 214 13.92 11.78 5.44
CA LEU A 214 13.77 10.93 4.27
C LEU A 214 14.40 11.63 3.05
N LEU A 215 14.02 12.88 2.78
CA LEU A 215 14.54 13.67 1.66
C LEU A 215 16.06 13.77 1.66
N ARG A 216 16.70 14.03 2.82
CA ARG A 216 18.17 14.03 2.93
C ARG A 216 18.80 12.70 2.51
N LYS A 217 18.19 11.57 2.90
CA LYS A 217 18.67 10.24 2.46
C LYS A 217 18.45 10.02 0.97
N ARG A 218 17.31 10.46 0.43
CA ARG A 218 17.00 10.34 -1.00
C ARG A 218 17.97 11.15 -1.86
N HIS A 219 18.28 12.38 -1.46
CA HIS A 219 19.27 13.21 -2.13
C HIS A 219 20.64 12.51 -2.26
N VAL A 220 21.13 11.88 -1.18
CA VAL A 220 22.39 11.13 -1.22
C VAL A 220 22.35 9.98 -2.23
N LEU A 221 21.21 9.30 -2.38
CA LEU A 221 21.06 8.19 -3.32
C LEU A 221 20.99 8.67 -4.76
N ILE A 222 20.31 9.80 -5.01
CA ILE A 222 20.28 10.45 -6.33
C ILE A 222 21.70 10.82 -6.76
N GLU A 223 22.48 11.46 -5.89
CA GLU A 223 23.86 11.86 -6.22
C GLU A 223 24.75 10.65 -6.51
N LYS A 224 24.64 9.56 -5.72
CA LYS A 224 25.34 8.31 -6.01
C LYS A 224 24.95 7.71 -7.37
N ALA A 225 23.68 7.80 -7.75
CA ALA A 225 23.19 7.25 -9.00
C ALA A 225 23.67 8.02 -10.23
N ARG A 226 24.16 9.26 -10.09
CA ARG A 226 24.73 10.04 -11.21
C ARG A 226 26.03 9.43 -11.75
N GLU A 227 26.72 8.65 -10.93
CA GLU A 227 27.99 7.98 -11.28
C GLU A 227 27.77 6.57 -11.84
N ALA A 228 26.52 6.11 -11.97
CA ALA A 228 26.21 4.75 -12.43
C ALA A 228 26.49 4.56 -13.92
N GLU A 229 27.27 3.54 -14.27
CA GLU A 229 27.57 3.17 -15.66
C GLU A 229 26.56 2.14 -16.21
N SER A 230 25.81 1.48 -15.32
CA SER A 230 24.76 0.52 -15.64
C SER A 230 23.52 0.74 -14.77
N ILE A 231 22.34 0.85 -15.42
CA ILE A 231 21.08 1.19 -14.73
C ILE A 231 19.99 0.18 -15.08
N GLY A 232 19.43 -0.48 -14.07
CA GLY A 232 18.31 -1.41 -14.23
C GLY A 232 16.96 -0.74 -13.97
N ILE A 233 16.14 -0.53 -15.01
CA ILE A 233 14.75 -0.06 -14.89
C ILE A 233 13.86 -1.25 -14.54
N LEU A 234 13.48 -1.38 -13.27
CA LEU A 234 12.70 -2.50 -12.73
C LEU A 234 11.25 -2.40 -13.17
N LEU A 235 10.78 -3.38 -13.94
CA LEU A 235 9.39 -3.52 -14.38
C LEU A 235 8.75 -4.76 -13.73
N SER A 236 7.82 -4.53 -12.79
CA SER A 236 7.08 -5.62 -12.16
C SER A 236 6.08 -6.27 -13.12
N LYS A 237 5.92 -7.59 -13.01
CA LYS A 237 4.89 -8.37 -13.69
C LYS A 237 3.58 -8.47 -12.91
N LYS A 238 3.56 -8.05 -11.64
CA LYS A 238 2.38 -8.08 -10.76
C LYS A 238 1.25 -7.19 -11.31
N SER A 239 0.01 -7.65 -11.17
CA SER A 239 -1.19 -7.12 -11.86
C SER A 239 -1.35 -5.60 -11.72
N GLY A 240 -1.20 -5.06 -10.50
CA GLY A 240 -1.40 -3.65 -10.20
C GLY A 240 -0.12 -2.81 -10.15
N GLN A 241 1.04 -3.35 -10.56
CA GLN A 241 2.34 -2.66 -10.47
C GLN A 241 3.04 -2.49 -11.83
N LYS A 242 2.51 -3.06 -12.91
CA LYS A 242 3.16 -3.11 -14.22
C LYS A 242 3.07 -1.76 -14.97
N ARG A 243 4.06 -0.87 -14.77
CA ARG A 243 4.14 0.46 -15.42
C ARG A 243 5.02 0.46 -16.67
N GLY A 244 4.64 -0.31 -17.69
CA GLY A 244 5.45 -0.52 -18.91
C GLY A 244 5.78 0.76 -19.69
N ALA A 245 4.79 1.64 -19.92
CA ALA A 245 5.01 2.90 -20.62
C ALA A 245 5.99 3.83 -19.87
N LEU A 246 5.88 3.85 -18.54
CA LEU A 246 6.82 4.59 -17.68
C LEU A 246 8.23 4.02 -17.80
N ALA A 247 8.39 2.69 -17.71
CA ALA A 247 9.68 2.03 -17.85
C ALA A 247 10.36 2.36 -19.20
N THR A 248 9.61 2.31 -20.31
CA THR A 248 10.12 2.69 -21.64
C THR A 248 10.55 4.16 -21.68
N ARG A 249 9.75 5.07 -21.11
CA ARG A 249 10.10 6.50 -21.05
C ARG A 249 11.37 6.74 -20.25
N LEU A 250 11.52 6.11 -19.09
CA LEU A 250 12.72 6.28 -18.25
C LEU A 250 13.96 5.66 -18.89
N ALA A 251 13.84 4.48 -19.52
CA ALA A 251 14.96 3.87 -20.23
C ALA A 251 15.51 4.77 -21.35
N ALA A 252 14.68 5.61 -21.96
CA ALA A 252 15.12 6.57 -22.98
C ALA A 252 15.87 7.80 -22.44
N LEU A 253 15.97 7.98 -21.11
CA LEU A 253 16.67 9.12 -20.50
C LEU A 253 18.18 8.91 -20.36
N SER A 254 18.67 7.68 -20.55
CA SER A 254 20.09 7.35 -20.44
C SER A 254 20.44 6.12 -21.28
N ASP A 255 21.54 6.19 -22.03
CA ASP A 255 22.05 5.04 -22.82
C ASP A 255 22.52 3.87 -21.93
N ALA A 256 22.73 4.11 -20.64
CA ALA A 256 23.10 3.08 -19.65
C ALA A 256 21.87 2.35 -19.06
N ALA A 257 20.64 2.74 -19.42
CA ALA A 257 19.42 2.22 -18.81
C ALA A 257 18.79 1.07 -19.59
N PHE A 258 18.52 -0.04 -18.89
CA PHE A 258 17.92 -1.25 -19.47
C PHE A 258 16.70 -1.70 -18.66
N ILE A 259 15.62 -2.09 -19.35
CA ILE A 259 14.42 -2.59 -18.69
C ILE A 259 14.64 -4.02 -18.21
N VAL A 260 14.40 -4.26 -16.93
CA VAL A 260 14.50 -5.57 -16.26
C VAL A 260 13.12 -5.98 -15.76
N ALA A 261 12.52 -6.99 -16.40
CA ALA A 261 11.17 -7.47 -16.07
C ALA A 261 11.20 -8.61 -15.04
N LEU A 262 10.57 -8.42 -13.88
CA LEU A 262 10.67 -9.30 -12.72
C LEU A 262 9.29 -9.62 -12.14
N GLN A 263 9.11 -10.84 -11.61
CA GLN A 263 7.92 -11.17 -10.82
C GLN A 263 8.07 -10.63 -9.39
N GLU A 264 9.18 -10.97 -8.74
CA GLU A 264 9.50 -10.56 -7.37
C GLU A 264 10.80 -9.75 -7.38
N ILE A 265 10.83 -8.65 -6.63
CA ILE A 265 12.00 -7.77 -6.52
C ILE A 265 12.60 -7.96 -5.14
N THR A 266 13.72 -8.67 -5.07
CA THR A 266 14.39 -9.00 -3.81
C THR A 266 15.84 -8.51 -3.80
N PRO A 267 16.44 -8.30 -2.60
CA PRO A 267 17.87 -7.99 -2.49
C PRO A 267 18.77 -8.95 -3.26
N ASP A 268 18.52 -10.26 -3.13
CA ASP A 268 19.33 -11.29 -3.80
C ASP A 268 19.20 -11.21 -5.31
N THR A 269 18.01 -10.93 -5.83
CA THR A 269 17.80 -10.75 -7.28
C THR A 269 18.57 -9.54 -7.80
N LEU A 270 18.50 -8.40 -7.10
CA LEU A 270 19.26 -7.20 -7.50
C LEU A 270 20.77 -7.38 -7.32
N LEU A 271 21.21 -8.16 -6.33
CA LEU A 271 22.62 -8.47 -6.15
C LEU A 271 23.16 -9.30 -7.33
N ASN A 272 22.41 -10.32 -7.74
CA ASN A 272 22.81 -11.20 -8.84
C ASN A 272 22.76 -10.52 -10.22
N LEU A 273 21.88 -9.52 -10.39
CA LEU A 273 21.81 -8.71 -11.61
C LEU A 273 22.98 -7.72 -11.73
N GLY A 274 23.46 -7.18 -10.60
CA GLY A 274 24.73 -6.46 -10.54
C GLY A 274 24.78 -5.08 -11.22
N PHE A 275 23.65 -4.41 -11.46
CA PHE A 275 23.66 -3.02 -11.93
C PHE A 275 24.13 -2.05 -10.83
N ASP A 276 24.81 -0.98 -11.23
CA ASP A 276 25.31 0.06 -10.30
C ASP A 276 24.17 0.85 -9.64
N CYS A 277 23.04 0.97 -10.36
CA CYS A 277 21.83 1.62 -9.87
C CYS A 277 20.58 0.93 -10.44
N TYR A 278 19.48 1.00 -9.67
CA TYR A 278 18.17 0.58 -10.12
C TYR A 278 17.16 1.73 -10.10
N VAL A 279 16.18 1.68 -10.99
CA VAL A 279 15.04 2.60 -11.02
C VAL A 279 13.77 1.78 -10.90
N ASN A 280 12.99 2.04 -9.86
CA ASN A 280 11.83 1.26 -9.49
C ASN A 280 10.56 1.78 -10.19
N THR A 281 10.07 1.05 -11.20
CA THR A 281 8.73 1.30 -11.78
C THR A 281 7.67 0.32 -11.25
N ALA A 282 7.97 -0.44 -10.19
CA ALA A 282 7.05 -1.35 -9.52
C ALA A 282 6.35 -0.67 -8.33
N CYS A 283 6.16 -1.38 -7.21
CA CYS A 283 5.64 -0.84 -5.96
C CYS A 283 6.54 0.31 -5.44
N PRO A 284 6.03 1.54 -5.27
CA PRO A 284 6.81 2.69 -4.79
C PRO A 284 7.55 2.43 -3.47
N ARG A 285 6.94 1.65 -2.56
CA ARG A 285 7.52 1.33 -1.25
C ARG A 285 8.91 0.70 -1.33
N LEU A 286 9.22 -0.06 -2.39
CA LEU A 286 10.52 -0.72 -2.54
C LEU A 286 11.68 0.29 -2.57
N ALA A 287 11.48 1.42 -3.27
CA ALA A 287 12.51 2.45 -3.37
C ALA A 287 12.72 3.18 -2.02
N TYR A 288 11.74 3.18 -1.13
CA TYR A 288 11.76 3.97 0.11
C TYR A 288 12.02 3.12 1.36
N ASP A 289 11.16 2.14 1.65
CA ASP A 289 11.21 1.29 2.84
C ASP A 289 12.35 0.27 2.73
N ASP A 290 12.46 -0.39 1.58
CA ASP A 290 13.38 -1.53 1.38
C ASP A 290 14.77 -1.11 0.89
N GLN A 291 14.98 0.17 0.59
CA GLN A 291 16.27 0.71 0.13
C GLN A 291 17.46 0.25 0.97
N VAL A 292 17.30 0.18 2.29
CA VAL A 292 18.39 -0.19 3.21
C VAL A 292 18.81 -1.66 3.06
N ARG A 293 17.98 -2.49 2.43
CA ARG A 293 18.23 -3.92 2.18
C ARG A 293 18.85 -4.15 0.82
N PHE A 294 18.71 -3.21 -0.12
CA PHE A 294 19.18 -3.38 -1.49
C PHE A 294 20.69 -3.14 -1.60
N PRO A 295 21.38 -3.86 -2.51
CA PRO A 295 22.83 -3.79 -2.65
C PRO A 295 23.32 -2.49 -3.33
N ALA A 296 22.42 -1.77 -3.99
CA ALA A 296 22.68 -0.56 -4.76
C ALA A 296 21.56 0.48 -4.55
N PRO A 297 21.77 1.75 -4.95
CA PRO A 297 20.69 2.73 -4.98
C PRO A 297 19.50 2.24 -5.80
N VAL A 298 18.29 2.37 -5.23
CA VAL A 298 17.02 2.10 -5.90
C VAL A 298 16.23 3.39 -5.91
N LEU A 299 16.26 4.09 -7.03
CA LEU A 299 15.57 5.36 -7.21
C LEU A 299 14.10 5.15 -7.58
N SER A 300 13.25 6.08 -7.17
CA SER A 300 11.91 6.21 -7.73
C SER A 300 11.96 6.92 -9.10
N PRO A 301 10.87 6.90 -9.89
CA PRO A 301 10.83 7.60 -11.18
C PRO A 301 11.13 9.10 -11.09
N PRO A 302 10.52 9.89 -10.17
CA PRO A 302 10.87 11.31 -10.02
C PRO A 302 12.34 11.53 -9.64
N GLU A 303 12.92 10.65 -8.83
CA GLU A 303 14.32 10.74 -8.41
C GLU A 303 15.29 10.45 -9.57
N PHE A 304 14.94 9.50 -10.42
CA PHE A 304 15.70 9.23 -11.63
C PHE A 304 15.61 10.39 -12.63
N GLU A 305 14.44 11.01 -12.78
CA GLU A 305 14.29 12.25 -13.56
C GLU A 305 15.20 13.37 -13.04
N ILE A 306 15.36 13.50 -11.71
CA ILE A 306 16.29 14.46 -11.08
C ILE A 306 17.76 14.09 -11.37
N SER A 307 18.10 12.80 -11.29
CA SER A 307 19.43 12.31 -11.64
C SER A 307 19.79 12.61 -13.10
N CYS A 308 18.83 12.47 -14.02
CA CYS A 308 19.02 12.80 -15.44
C CYS A 308 18.87 14.29 -15.78
N GLY A 309 18.56 15.17 -14.82
CA GLY A 309 18.38 16.60 -15.05
C GLY A 309 17.08 16.99 -15.78
N VAL A 310 16.10 16.08 -15.83
CA VAL A 310 14.77 16.31 -16.43
C VAL A 310 13.83 17.01 -15.45
N ARG A 311 14.06 16.81 -14.15
CA ARG A 311 13.30 17.40 -13.04
C ARG A 311 14.27 18.11 -12.09
N SER A 312 13.87 19.23 -11.50
CA SER A 312 14.66 19.89 -10.47
C SER A 312 14.36 19.31 -9.08
N TRP A 313 15.28 19.48 -8.13
CA TRP A 313 15.10 18.99 -6.76
C TRP A 313 13.92 19.67 -6.03
N GLU A 314 13.66 20.93 -6.36
CA GLU A 314 12.57 21.73 -5.79
C GLU A 314 11.19 21.14 -6.15
N ASP A 315 11.10 20.42 -7.27
CA ASP A 315 9.90 19.73 -7.74
C ASP A 315 9.85 18.25 -7.31
N TYR A 316 10.58 17.88 -6.25
CA TYR A 316 10.57 16.53 -5.71
C TYR A 316 9.13 16.13 -5.33
N THR A 317 8.73 14.93 -5.77
CA THR A 317 7.45 14.31 -5.39
C THR A 317 7.67 12.85 -5.02
N ILE A 318 6.83 12.34 -4.13
CA ILE A 318 6.76 10.90 -3.88
C ILE A 318 6.18 10.19 -5.11
N ASP A 319 6.65 8.97 -5.38
CA ASP A 319 6.14 8.13 -6.46
C ASP A 319 4.76 7.53 -6.11
N GLU A 320 3.86 7.58 -7.07
CA GLU A 320 2.48 7.09 -6.96
C GLU A 320 2.09 6.28 -8.19
N ILE A 321 1.08 5.44 -8.02
CA ILE A 321 0.40 4.74 -9.10
C ILE A 321 -1.03 5.30 -9.12
N VAL A 322 -1.30 6.15 -10.11
CA VAL A 322 -2.62 6.75 -10.36
C VAL A 322 -3.37 5.98 -11.43
#